data_AF-A0A2T9Y0S2-F1
#
_entry.id   AF-A0A2T9Y0S2-F1
#
_cell.length_a   1.000
_cell.length_b   1.000
_cell.length_c   1.000
_cell.angle_alpha   90.00
_cell.angle_beta   90.00
_cell.angle_gamma   90.00
#
_symmetry.space_group_name_H-M   'P 1'
#
loop_
_entity.id
_entity.type
_entity.pdbx_description
1 polymer ?
#
loop_
_entity_poly.entity_id
_entity_poly.type
_entity_poly.pdbx_seq_one_letter_code
_entity_poly.pdbx_strand_id
1 'polypeptide(L)'
;MSRIKLLYDPKTTVSENYCIIETQGSIQTDSELLKGIKIGTFEQDPNGSATLHVGTHRLLGKLVSLKKPIAMMIKQRPEKDLEEDIEETPNNKQQPDII
;
A
#
# COMPACT_ATOMS: atom_id res chain seq x y z
N MET A 1 -30.85 9.34 -2.45
CA MET A 1 -30.03 8.27 -3.05
C MET A 1 -29.10 8.88 -4.09
N SER A 2 -27.79 8.89 -3.82
CA SER A 2 -26.82 9.47 -4.74
C SER A 2 -26.47 8.47 -5.85
N ARG A 3 -26.53 8.89 -7.11
CA ARG A 3 -26.07 8.11 -8.26
C ARG A 3 -24.62 8.47 -8.54
N ILE A 4 -23.75 7.47 -8.52
CA ILE A 4 -22.34 7.60 -8.94
C ILE A 4 -22.26 7.12 -10.38
N LYS A 5 -21.68 7.94 -11.27
CA LYS A 5 -21.42 7.58 -12.67
C LYS A 5 -19.93 7.27 -12.81
N LEU A 6 -19.62 6.04 -13.22
CA LEU A 6 -18.25 5.60 -13.47
C LEU A 6 -17.94 5.81 -14.96
N LEU A 7 -16.89 6.58 -15.25
CA LEU A 7 -16.33 6.71 -16.59
C LEU A 7 -15.07 5.85 -16.62
N TYR A 8 -15.17 4.68 -17.25
CA TYR A 8 -14.05 3.76 -17.44
C TYR A 8 -13.48 3.96 -18.85
N ASP A 9 -12.21 4.36 -18.92
CA ASP A 9 -11.45 4.39 -20.17
C ASP A 9 -10.37 3.29 -20.15
N PRO A 10 -10.53 2.22 -20.95
CA PRO A 10 -9.55 1.14 -20.99
C PRO A 10 -8.16 1.59 -21.50
N LYS A 11 -8.05 2.76 -22.15
CA LYS A 11 -6.79 3.26 -22.72
C LYS A 11 -5.86 3.91 -21.69
N THR A 12 -6.40 4.33 -20.54
CA THR A 12 -5.64 4.92 -19.43
C THR A 12 -5.37 3.90 -18.32
N THR A 13 -5.75 2.64 -18.53
CA THR A 13 -5.58 1.58 -17.53
C THR A 13 -4.11 1.22 -17.42
N VAL A 14 -3.45 1.74 -16.38
CA VAL A 14 -2.12 1.29 -16.00
C VAL A 14 -2.27 -0.14 -15.50
N SER A 15 -1.64 -1.09 -16.19
CA SER A 15 -1.59 -2.49 -15.75
C SER A 15 -0.61 -2.61 -14.58
N GLU A 16 -0.99 -2.09 -13.43
CA GLU A 16 -0.22 -2.32 -12.23
C GLU A 16 -0.53 -3.72 -11.70
N ASN A 17 0.53 -4.48 -11.44
CA ASN A 17 0.45 -5.82 -10.88
C ASN A 17 0.09 -5.73 -9.40
N TYR A 18 -1.19 -5.48 -9.11
CA TYR A 18 -1.70 -5.50 -7.74
C TYR A 18 -1.95 -6.93 -7.26
N CYS A 19 -1.78 -7.13 -5.95
CA CYS A 19 -2.26 -8.31 -5.25
C CYS A 19 -3.03 -7.88 -4.00
N ILE A 20 -3.98 -8.73 -3.58
CA ILE A 20 -4.71 -8.56 -2.31
C ILE A 20 -4.20 -9.63 -1.36
N ILE A 21 -3.78 -9.21 -0.16
CA ILE A 21 -3.42 -10.08 0.95
C ILE A 21 -4.43 -9.81 2.07
N GLU A 22 -5.09 -10.87 2.54
CA GLU A 22 -6.03 -10.81 3.66
C GLU A 22 -5.46 -11.56 4.86
N THR A 23 -5.43 -10.92 6.03
CA THR A 23 -4.97 -11.51 7.30
C THR A 23 -6.12 -11.62 8.29
N GLN A 24 -6.17 -12.70 9.06
CA GLN A 24 -7.05 -12.79 10.22
C GLN A 24 -6.40 -12.13 11.43
N GLY A 25 -6.63 -10.82 11.58
CA GLY A 25 -6.02 -9.99 12.62
C GLY A 25 -5.51 -8.67 12.04
N SER A 26 -4.64 -7.99 12.77
CA SER A 26 -4.03 -6.72 12.36
C SER A 26 -2.51 -6.84 12.27
N ILE A 27 -1.92 -6.09 11.34
CA ILE A 27 -0.48 -5.84 11.30
C ILE A 27 -0.23 -4.55 12.09
N GLN A 28 0.65 -4.62 13.08
CA GLN A 28 1.02 -3.48 13.92
C GLN A 28 2.44 -3.01 13.55
N THR A 29 2.66 -1.69 13.59
CA THR A 29 3.95 -1.06 13.34
C THR A 29 4.03 0.22 14.16
N ASP A 30 5.22 0.53 14.68
CA ASP A 30 5.51 1.79 15.37
C ASP A 30 5.90 2.91 14.39
N SER A 31 5.99 2.59 13.09
CA SER A 31 6.38 3.58 12.09
C SER A 31 5.21 4.47 11.68
N GLU A 32 5.44 5.77 11.70
CA GLU A 32 4.48 6.78 11.25
C GLU A 32 4.35 6.84 9.72
N LEU A 33 5.43 6.56 8.97
CA LEU A 33 5.46 6.64 7.51
C LEU A 33 5.29 5.27 6.85
N LEU A 34 4.06 4.85 6.59
CA LEU A 34 3.78 3.52 6.03
C LEU A 34 4.27 3.30 4.59
N LYS A 35 4.52 4.37 3.83
CA LYS A 35 4.86 4.26 2.41
C LYS A 35 6.29 3.74 2.23
N GLY A 36 6.43 2.64 1.50
CA GLY A 36 7.74 2.07 1.14
C GLY A 36 8.40 1.24 2.23
N ILE A 37 7.76 1.04 3.38
CA ILE A 37 8.28 0.14 4.42
C ILE A 37 8.21 -1.31 3.94
N LYS A 38 9.31 -2.03 4.07
CA LYS A 38 9.32 -3.49 3.98
C LYS A 38 8.76 -4.08 5.26
N ILE A 39 7.49 -4.47 5.25
CA ILE A 39 6.82 -5.11 6.40
C ILE A 39 7.11 -6.60 6.54
N GLY A 40 7.58 -7.26 5.47
CA GLY A 40 7.74 -8.71 5.47
C GLY A 40 8.17 -9.31 4.14
N THR A 41 8.11 -10.64 4.05
CA THR A 41 8.29 -11.42 2.82
C THR A 41 7.09 -12.33 2.59
N PHE A 42 6.63 -12.39 1.34
CA PHE A 42 5.54 -13.26 0.89
C PHE A 42 6.10 -14.31 -0.05
N GLU A 43 5.78 -15.57 0.20
CA GLU A 43 6.21 -16.71 -0.60
C GLU A 43 4.98 -17.53 -0.99
N GLN A 44 4.93 -17.94 -2.26
CA GLN A 44 3.87 -18.81 -2.78
C GLN A 44 4.49 -20.13 -3.20
N ASP A 45 3.92 -21.22 -2.70
CA ASP A 45 4.30 -22.56 -3.12
C ASP A 45 3.53 -22.98 -4.39
N PRO A 46 4.13 -23.82 -5.26
CA PRO A 46 3.46 -24.32 -6.46
C PRO A 46 2.16 -25.08 -6.19
N ASN A 47 1.98 -25.60 -4.97
CA ASN A 47 0.79 -26.34 -4.55
C ASN A 47 -0.38 -25.42 -4.11
N GLY A 48 -0.22 -24.10 -4.19
CA GLY A 48 -1.24 -23.12 -3.81
C GLY A 48 -1.21 -22.71 -2.34
N SER A 49 -0.29 -23.25 -1.54
CA SER A 49 0.00 -22.73 -0.20
C SER A 49 0.71 -21.39 -0.30
N ALA A 50 0.53 -20.54 0.71
CA ALA A 50 1.22 -19.27 0.80
C ALA A 50 1.74 -19.06 2.22
N THR A 51 2.91 -18.46 2.34
CA THR A 51 3.49 -18.08 3.63
C THR A 51 3.81 -16.59 3.62
N LEU A 52 3.40 -15.90 4.69
CA LEU A 52 3.76 -14.50 4.93
C LEU A 52 4.61 -14.42 6.20
N HIS A 53 5.80 -13.86 6.09
CA HIS A 53 6.69 -13.60 7.23
C HIS A 53 6.68 -12.10 7.57
N VAL A 54 6.28 -11.76 8.80
CA VAL A 54 6.26 -10.38 9.32
C VAL A 54 7.03 -10.35 10.64
N GLY A 55 8.20 -9.72 10.64
CA GLY A 55 9.12 -9.79 11.78
C GLY A 55 9.48 -11.25 12.12
N THR A 56 9.23 -11.66 13.37
CA THR A 56 9.43 -13.04 13.85
C THR A 56 8.21 -13.95 13.62
N HIS A 57 7.11 -13.43 13.08
CA HIS A 57 5.88 -14.19 12.89
C HIS A 57 5.83 -14.82 11.51
N ARG A 58 5.41 -16.09 11.47
CA ARG A 58 5.16 -16.84 10.23
C ARG A 58 3.68 -17.17 10.14
N LEU A 59 3.01 -16.60 9.13
CA LEU A 59 1.60 -16.79 8.87
C LEU A 59 1.42 -17.76 7.69
N LEU A 60 0.60 -18.78 7.90
CA LEU A 60 0.23 -19.74 6.88
C LEU A 60 -1.09 -19.36 6.25
N GLY A 61 -1.15 -19.42 4.92
CA GLY A 61 -2.33 -19.11 4.13
C GLY A 61 -2.41 -19.95 2.87
N LYS A 62 -3.31 -19.55 1.98
CA LYS A 62 -3.53 -20.20 0.70
C LYS A 62 -3.93 -19.17 -0.35
N LEU A 63 -3.57 -19.42 -1.59
CA LEU A 63 -4.10 -18.65 -2.71
C LEU A 63 -5.57 -19.06 -2.94
N VAL A 64 -6.44 -18.07 -3.11
CA VAL A 64 -7.87 -18.29 -3.37
C VAL A 64 -8.34 -17.51 -4.58
N SER A 65 -9.16 -18.14 -5.42
CA SER A 65 -9.89 -17.45 -6.46
C SER A 65 -11.15 -16.82 -5.86
N LEU A 66 -11.33 -15.51 -6.07
CA LEU A 66 -12.53 -14.82 -5.63
C LEU A 66 -13.72 -15.20 -6.50
N LYS A 67 -14.86 -15.52 -5.86
CA LYS A 67 -16.13 -15.86 -6.58
C LYS A 67 -16.66 -14.69 -7.42
N LYS A 68 -16.34 -13.46 -7.03
CA LYS A 68 -16.69 -12.23 -7.74
C LYS A 68 -15.44 -11.35 -7.83
N PRO A 69 -15.14 -10.77 -9.01
CA PRO A 69 -14.01 -9.86 -9.14
C PRO A 69 -14.24 -8.59 -8.31
N ILE A 70 -13.15 -7.99 -7.84
CA ILE A 70 -13.15 -6.73 -7.10
C ILE A 70 -12.50 -5.67 -7.98
N ALA A 71 -13.12 -4.49 -8.08
CA ALA A 71 -12.53 -3.34 -8.74
C ALA A 71 -11.82 -2.46 -7.71
N MET A 72 -10.54 -2.16 -7.94
CA MET A 72 -9.82 -1.14 -7.19
C MET A 72 -10.09 0.23 -7.82
N MET A 73 -10.38 1.23 -6.99
CA MET A 73 -10.59 2.60 -7.43
C MET A 73 -9.75 3.54 -6.56
N ILE A 74 -9.02 4.44 -7.19
CA ILE A 74 -8.28 5.49 -6.48
C ILE A 74 -9.15 6.74 -6.47
N LYS A 75 -9.56 7.18 -5.29
CA LYS A 75 -10.27 8.45 -5.13
C LYS A 75 -9.27 9.59 -5.34
N GLN A 76 -9.46 10.39 -6.38
CA GLN A 76 -8.71 11.62 -6.56
C GLN A 76 -9.14 12.63 -5.49
N ARG A 77 -8.18 13.21 -4.76
CA ARG A 77 -8.43 14.39 -3.94
C ARG A 77 -8.46 15.62 -4.85
N PRO A 78 -9.39 16.56 -4.65
CA PRO A 78 -9.35 17.82 -5.38
C PRO A 78 -8.05 18.57 -5.04
N GLU A 79 -7.45 19.24 -6.03
CA GLU A 79 -6.13 19.89 -5.89
C GLU A 79 -6.05 20.93 -4.76
N LYS A 80 -7.20 21.47 -4.31
CA LYS A 80 -7.29 22.44 -3.22
C LYS A 80 -6.88 21.92 -1.84
N ASP A 81 -6.83 20.60 -1.65
CA ASP A 81 -6.50 19.98 -0.36
C ASP A 81 -5.00 19.58 -0.27
N LEU A 82 -4.18 19.96 -1.25
CA LEU A 82 -2.75 19.59 -1.31
C LEU A 82 -1.80 20.60 -0.64
N GLU A 83 -2.28 21.78 -0.29
CA GLU A 83 -1.45 22.86 0.29
C GLU A 83 -1.24 22.72 1.82
N GLU A 84 -2.00 21.85 2.50
CA GLU A 84 -1.95 21.73 3.97
C GLU A 84 -1.00 20.65 4.51
N ASP A 85 -0.44 19.76 3.66
CA ASP A 85 0.38 18.61 4.08
C ASP A 85 1.90 18.77 3.81
N ILE A 86 2.39 19.96 3.45
CA ILE A 86 3.84 20.23 3.37
C ILE A 86 4.33 20.66 4.77
N GLU A 87 4.59 19.69 5.65
CA GLU A 87 5.42 19.94 6.83
C GLU A 87 6.84 20.28 6.36
N GLU A 88 7.25 21.52 6.55
CA GLU A 88 8.61 21.99 6.32
C GLU A 88 9.58 21.20 7.22
N THR A 89 10.33 20.25 6.66
CA THR A 89 11.55 19.74 7.33
C THR A 89 12.52 20.90 7.57
N PRO A 90 12.90 21.23 8.82
CA PRO A 90 13.84 22.32 9.07
C PRO A 90 15.23 21.93 8.55
N ASN A 91 15.71 22.74 7.61
CA ASN A 91 17.00 22.66 6.95
C ASN A 91 18.14 22.97 7.95
N ASN A 92 18.68 21.96 8.63
CA ASN A 92 19.83 22.16 9.52
C ASN A 92 21.15 21.98 8.76
N LYS A 93 21.64 23.06 8.14
CA LYS A 93 23.04 23.18 7.71
C LYS A 93 23.76 24.18 8.60
N GLN A 94 24.36 23.69 9.68
CA GLN A 94 25.51 24.31 10.31
C GLN A 94 26.56 23.22 10.59
N GLN A 95 27.59 23.15 9.74
CA GLN A 95 28.91 22.73 10.16
C GLN A 95 29.84 23.92 9.89
N PRO A 96 30.46 24.51 10.93
CA PRO A 96 31.54 25.46 10.73
C PRO A 96 32.83 24.70 10.37
N ASP A 97 33.53 25.23 9.37
CA ASP A 97 34.91 24.87 9.06
C ASP A 97 35.80 25.09 10.29
N ILE A 98 36.54 24.07 10.71
CA ILE A 98 37.72 24.25 11.55
C ILE A 98 38.86 23.41 10.98
N ILE A 99 39.80 24.17 10.40
CA ILE A 99 41.24 24.00 10.10
C ILE A 99 41.87 22.67 10.52
#